data_AF-A0A8S7JX72-F1
#
_entry.id   AF-A0A8S7JX72-F1
#
_cell.length_a   1.000
_cell.length_b   1.000
_cell.length_c   1.000
_cell.angle_alpha   90.00
_cell.angle_beta   90.00
_cell.angle_gamma   90.00
#
_symmetry.space_group_name_H-M   'P 1'
#
loop_
_entity.id
_entity.type
_entity.pdbx_description
1 polymer ?
#
loop_
_entity_poly.entity_id
_entity_poly.type
_entity_poly.pdbx_seq_one_letter_code
_entity_poly.pdbx_strand_id
1 'polypeptide(L)'
;MARSCVTDPRWRELVALYRYDWIAAADVLFGKTPTWQQDLIIESVQEQGSKTSVSSGHGTGKSDMTSIMIMLFIIMYPAARAIIVANKIQQVMTGIFKYIKINWATATSRFPWLADYFVLTETAFYEVTGKGVWTVVPKGFRLGSEEALAGEHADHLLYIIDEASGVSDRAFGIITGALTGQDNRILLLSQPTRPSGYFYDTHHKLAKRPGNPDGVYTAITLNSEESPLVTPAFIKMKLAEYGGRDNPMYMIKVRGLFPKSQDGFLLGRDEVERATRRKVKIAKGWGWLACVDVAGGTGRDKSVINIMMVSGQRNKRRVINYRMLEYTDVTETQLAAKIFAECNPERFPNITIAIDGDGLGKATADLMYEHYGITVQRIRWGKKMHSREDKSLYFDKRAYANVQAAEAVKSGRMRLDKGNETIEEASKIPVGINSAGQWKVMSKEDMKKKLNLHSPDHWDTYCFAMLADYVPQDEVLSVEDEAQVDEALAWLNE
;
A
#
# COMPACT_ATOMS: atom_id res chain seq x y z
N MET A 1 -9.48 -38.21 32.13
CA MET A 1 -9.73 -36.78 32.38
C MET A 1 -8.44 -36.05 32.05
N ALA A 2 -8.47 -35.01 31.21
CA ALA A 2 -7.26 -34.24 30.90
C ALA A 2 -6.72 -33.59 32.18
N ARG A 3 -5.39 -33.56 32.36
CA ARG A 3 -4.73 -32.90 33.50
C ARG A 3 -4.19 -31.56 33.04
N SER A 4 -4.20 -30.56 33.94
CA SER A 4 -3.67 -29.25 33.60
C SER A 4 -2.15 -29.18 33.73
N CYS A 5 -1.47 -28.40 32.88
CA CYS A 5 -0.02 -28.19 32.95
C CYS A 5 0.46 -27.66 34.31
N VAL A 6 -0.38 -26.92 35.05
CA VAL A 6 -0.04 -26.35 36.36
C VAL A 6 0.26 -27.40 37.44
N THR A 7 -0.13 -28.65 37.17
CA THR A 7 0.11 -29.82 38.03
C THR A 7 1.44 -30.52 37.73
N ASP A 8 2.11 -30.19 36.62
CA ASP A 8 3.41 -30.75 36.24
C ASP A 8 4.56 -29.92 36.86
N PRO A 9 5.49 -30.54 37.61
CA PRO A 9 6.64 -29.84 38.18
C PRO A 9 7.51 -29.13 37.12
N ARG A 10 7.65 -29.71 35.92
CA ARG A 10 8.46 -29.14 34.82
C ARG A 10 7.89 -27.83 34.31
N TRP A 11 6.56 -27.69 34.33
CA TRP A 11 5.90 -26.42 34.01
C TRP A 11 6.23 -25.34 35.04
N ARG A 12 6.22 -25.69 36.33
CA ARG A 12 6.56 -24.74 37.40
C ARG A 12 7.99 -24.24 37.29
N GLU A 13 8.93 -25.14 36.99
CA GLU A 13 10.34 -24.79 36.76
C GLU A 13 10.49 -23.87 35.54
N LEU A 14 9.84 -24.20 34.42
CA LEU A 14 9.85 -23.38 33.21
C LEU A 14 9.31 -21.97 33.47
N VAL A 15 8.19 -21.87 34.19
CA VAL A 15 7.59 -20.57 34.54
C VAL A 15 8.47 -19.77 35.49
N ALA A 16 9.06 -20.41 36.50
CA ALA A 16 9.93 -19.74 37.46
C ALA A 16 11.18 -19.13 36.79
N LEU A 17 11.72 -19.79 35.77
CA LEU A 17 12.90 -19.31 35.05
C LEU A 17 12.58 -18.23 34.02
N TYR A 18 11.48 -18.36 33.28
CA TYR A 18 11.31 -17.65 32.02
C TYR A 18 10.09 -16.71 31.95
N ARG A 19 9.19 -16.71 32.94
CA ARG A 19 7.96 -15.89 32.91
C ARG A 19 8.23 -14.39 32.70
N TYR A 20 9.36 -13.91 33.21
CA TYR A 20 9.80 -12.52 33.16
C TYR A 20 11.10 -12.34 32.36
N ASP A 21 11.48 -13.33 31.56
CA ASP A 21 12.59 -13.26 30.61
C ASP A 21 12.20 -13.94 29.30
N TRP A 22 11.33 -13.26 28.55
CA TRP A 22 10.81 -13.78 27.30
C TRP A 22 11.87 -13.87 26.19
N ILE A 23 12.96 -13.11 26.30
CA ILE A 23 14.09 -13.19 25.36
C ILE A 23 14.81 -14.52 25.56
N ALA A 24 15.18 -14.87 26.81
CA ALA A 24 15.76 -16.18 27.09
C ALA A 24 14.80 -17.32 26.74
N ALA A 25 13.51 -17.14 27.04
CA ALA A 25 12.48 -18.12 26.67
C ALA A 25 12.41 -18.35 25.15
N ALA A 26 12.59 -17.30 24.34
CA ALA A 26 12.58 -17.38 22.89
C ALA A 26 13.67 -18.32 22.36
N ASP A 27 14.88 -18.21 22.91
CA ASP A 27 16.01 -19.07 22.55
C ASP A 27 15.83 -20.51 23.07
N VAL A 28 15.45 -20.65 24.34
CA VAL A 28 15.33 -21.96 24.98
C VAL A 28 14.22 -22.80 24.35
N LEU A 29 12.99 -22.26 24.27
CA LEU A 29 11.83 -23.01 23.77
C LEU A 29 11.82 -23.11 22.24
N PHE A 30 12.25 -22.07 21.52
CA PHE A 30 12.06 -21.99 20.07
C PHE A 30 13.37 -21.97 19.26
N GLY A 31 14.54 -21.93 19.91
CA GLY A 31 15.83 -21.85 19.22
C GLY A 31 16.01 -20.56 18.44
N LYS A 32 15.40 -19.47 18.91
CA LYS A 32 15.37 -18.18 18.21
C LYS A 32 15.95 -17.09 19.08
N THR A 33 17.07 -16.53 18.63
CA THR A 33 17.63 -15.31 19.16
C THR A 33 16.96 -14.12 18.47
N PRO A 34 16.18 -13.29 19.19
CA PRO A 34 15.60 -12.09 18.61
C PRO A 34 16.69 -11.12 18.16
N THR A 35 16.38 -10.26 17.19
CA THR A 35 17.25 -9.13 16.86
C THR A 35 17.14 -8.04 17.93
N TRP A 36 18.13 -7.15 18.05
CA TRP A 36 18.08 -6.04 19.00
C TRP A 36 16.79 -5.19 18.91
N GLN A 37 16.21 -4.99 17.72
CA GLN A 37 14.95 -4.25 17.57
C GLN A 37 13.73 -5.06 18.06
N GLN A 38 13.81 -6.39 17.97
CA GLN A 38 12.76 -7.28 18.46
C GLN A 38 12.83 -7.42 19.98
N ASP A 39 14.03 -7.41 20.56
CA ASP A 39 14.23 -7.38 22.02
C ASP A 39 13.45 -6.23 22.65
N LEU A 40 13.54 -5.02 22.09
CA LEU A 40 12.78 -3.85 22.56
C LEU A 40 11.26 -4.13 22.66
N ILE A 41 10.71 -4.90 21.71
CA ILE A 41 9.28 -5.25 21.71
C ILE A 41 8.99 -6.25 22.81
N ILE A 42 9.80 -7.31 22.90
CA ILE A 42 9.63 -8.38 23.88
C ILE A 42 9.73 -7.82 25.29
N GLU A 43 10.76 -7.02 25.57
CA GLU A 43 10.98 -6.34 26.85
C GLU A 43 9.79 -5.47 27.24
N SER A 44 9.21 -4.72 26.28
CA SER A 44 8.05 -3.88 26.57
C SER A 44 6.78 -4.71 26.82
N VAL A 45 6.55 -5.78 26.06
CA VAL A 45 5.30 -6.57 26.12
C VAL A 45 5.29 -7.55 27.30
N GLN A 46 6.46 -8.05 27.73
CA GLN A 46 6.53 -8.98 28.86
C GLN A 46 6.12 -8.33 30.19
N GLU A 47 6.18 -7.00 30.29
CA GLU A 47 5.75 -6.25 31.46
C GLU A 47 4.24 -6.34 31.68
N GLN A 48 3.85 -6.44 32.95
CA GLN A 48 2.47 -6.47 33.38
C GLN A 48 1.78 -5.15 33.05
N GLY A 49 0.57 -5.22 32.47
CA GLY A 49 -0.20 -4.03 32.10
C GLY A 49 0.39 -3.22 30.94
N SER A 50 1.31 -3.81 30.17
CA SER A 50 2.03 -3.10 29.12
C SER A 50 1.13 -2.60 27.99
N LYS A 51 1.43 -1.39 27.52
CA LYS A 51 0.85 -0.82 26.31
C LYS A 51 1.99 -0.51 25.35
N THR A 52 2.16 -1.36 24.35
CA THR A 52 3.27 -1.29 23.40
C THR A 52 2.74 -0.97 22.02
N SER A 53 3.35 -0.01 21.33
CA SER A 53 3.01 0.34 19.96
C SER A 53 4.24 0.31 19.07
N VAL A 54 4.15 -0.40 17.95
CA VAL A 54 5.27 -0.71 17.07
C VAL A 54 4.96 -0.25 15.64
N SER A 55 5.68 0.76 15.18
CA SER A 55 5.71 1.17 13.77
C SER A 55 6.89 0.50 13.09
N SER A 56 6.70 -0.02 11.88
CA SER A 56 7.78 -0.81 11.29
C SER A 56 7.73 -0.91 9.77
N GLY A 57 8.92 -0.92 9.15
CA GLY A 57 9.08 -1.30 7.74
C GLY A 57 8.94 -2.80 7.46
N HIS A 58 9.20 -3.20 6.23
CA HIS A 58 9.08 -4.60 5.77
C HIS A 58 10.28 -5.46 6.18
N GLY A 59 10.02 -6.74 6.45
CA GLY A 59 11.09 -7.73 6.63
C GLY A 59 11.75 -7.77 8.01
N THR A 60 11.27 -6.98 8.98
CA THR A 60 11.84 -6.90 10.34
C THR A 60 11.45 -8.09 11.26
N GLY A 61 10.81 -9.14 10.73
CA GLY A 61 10.51 -10.37 11.47
C GLY A 61 9.34 -10.32 12.46
N LYS A 62 8.49 -9.28 12.40
CA LYS A 62 7.38 -9.07 13.35
C LYS A 62 6.46 -10.28 13.54
N SER A 63 5.93 -10.86 12.46
CA SER A 63 4.92 -11.93 12.56
C SER A 63 5.43 -13.18 13.28
N ASP A 64 6.70 -13.52 13.09
CA ASP A 64 7.34 -14.63 13.79
C ASP A 64 7.48 -14.32 15.29
N MET A 65 8.00 -13.13 15.60
CA MET A 65 8.14 -12.66 16.98
C MET A 65 6.80 -12.60 17.73
N THR A 66 5.76 -12.08 17.07
CA THR A 66 4.40 -12.06 17.60
C THR A 66 3.90 -13.45 17.97
N SER A 67 4.20 -14.47 17.16
CA SER A 67 3.81 -15.85 17.47
C SER A 67 4.52 -16.41 18.71
N ILE A 68 5.80 -16.09 18.91
CA ILE A 68 6.57 -16.47 20.10
C ILE A 68 5.94 -15.84 21.35
N MET A 69 5.70 -14.53 21.33
CA MET A 69 5.08 -13.82 22.45
C MET A 69 3.70 -14.39 22.80
N ILE A 70 2.87 -14.71 21.80
CA ILE A 70 1.56 -15.36 22.01
C ILE A 70 1.74 -16.71 22.72
N MET A 71 2.66 -17.53 22.23
CA MET A 71 2.88 -18.87 22.80
C MET A 71 3.44 -18.81 24.21
N LEU A 72 4.41 -17.93 24.48
CA LEU A 72 4.94 -17.71 25.83
C LEU A 72 3.84 -17.24 26.78
N PHE A 73 3.02 -16.29 26.35
CA PHE A 73 1.89 -15.79 27.15
C PHE A 73 0.89 -16.92 27.48
N ILE A 74 0.51 -17.74 26.50
CA ILE A 74 -0.39 -18.87 26.75
C ILE A 74 0.28 -19.96 27.58
N ILE A 75 1.56 -20.27 27.39
CA ILE A 75 2.23 -21.35 28.12
C ILE A 75 2.43 -20.97 29.60
N MET A 76 2.81 -19.72 29.89
CA MET A 76 3.30 -19.32 31.22
C MET A 76 2.23 -18.72 32.13
N TYR A 77 1.05 -18.37 31.61
CA TYR A 77 0.01 -17.67 32.35
C TYR A 77 -1.28 -18.51 32.37
N PRO A 78 -1.62 -19.13 33.50
CA PRO A 78 -2.85 -19.91 33.64
C PRO A 78 -4.10 -19.09 33.34
N ALA A 79 -5.06 -19.71 32.64
CA ALA A 79 -6.31 -19.06 32.22
C ALA A 79 -6.13 -17.81 31.33
N ALA A 80 -4.96 -17.64 30.69
CA ALA A 80 -4.68 -16.49 29.86
C ALA A 80 -5.43 -16.51 28.52
N ARG A 81 -5.74 -15.31 28.03
CA ARG A 81 -6.36 -15.10 26.71
C ARG A 81 -5.49 -14.20 25.85
N ALA A 82 -5.19 -14.65 24.64
CA ALA A 82 -4.53 -13.82 23.62
C ALA A 82 -5.49 -13.54 22.47
N ILE A 83 -5.86 -12.27 22.27
CA ILE A 83 -6.81 -11.84 21.24
C ILE A 83 -6.03 -11.21 20.10
N ILE A 84 -6.13 -11.80 18.90
CA ILE A 84 -5.44 -11.29 17.71
C ILE A 84 -6.47 -10.61 16.81
N VAL A 85 -6.31 -9.32 16.56
CA VAL A 85 -7.21 -8.53 15.72
C VAL A 85 -6.52 -8.16 14.42
N ALA A 86 -7.17 -8.40 13.28
CA ALA A 86 -6.73 -7.90 11.97
C ALA A 86 -7.92 -7.61 11.04
N ASN A 87 -7.69 -6.88 9.95
CA ASN A 87 -8.72 -6.55 8.95
C ASN A 87 -9.40 -7.77 8.32
N LYS A 88 -8.67 -8.88 8.13
CA LYS A 88 -9.23 -10.16 7.66
C LYS A 88 -8.69 -11.29 8.50
N ILE A 89 -9.57 -12.12 9.06
CA ILE A 89 -9.19 -13.32 9.83
C ILE A 89 -8.22 -14.20 9.04
N GLN A 90 -8.46 -14.36 7.73
CA GLN A 90 -7.57 -15.14 6.88
C GLN A 90 -6.12 -14.63 6.86
N GLN A 91 -5.88 -13.31 7.01
CA GLN A 91 -4.53 -12.76 7.13
C GLN A 91 -3.87 -13.17 8.45
N VAL A 92 -4.62 -13.21 9.56
CA VAL A 92 -4.12 -13.74 10.85
C VAL A 92 -3.70 -15.21 10.69
N MET A 93 -4.54 -15.99 10.00
CA MET A 93 -4.29 -17.42 9.77
C MET A 93 -3.02 -17.66 8.94
N THR A 94 -2.86 -16.93 7.84
CA THR A 94 -1.72 -17.11 6.92
C THR A 94 -0.44 -16.44 7.42
N GLY A 95 -0.57 -15.38 8.21
CA GLY A 95 0.54 -14.62 8.78
C GLY A 95 1.04 -15.22 10.09
N ILE A 96 0.27 -15.05 11.18
CA ILE A 96 0.71 -15.35 12.55
C ILE A 96 0.59 -16.85 12.87
N PHE A 97 -0.55 -17.49 12.57
CA PHE A 97 -0.74 -18.92 12.89
C PHE A 97 0.21 -19.84 12.12
N LYS A 98 0.66 -19.43 10.92
CA LYS A 98 1.76 -20.10 10.22
C LYS A 98 3.00 -20.21 11.11
N TYR A 99 3.42 -19.11 11.74
CA TYR A 99 4.58 -19.13 12.63
C TYR A 99 4.30 -19.83 13.96
N ILE A 100 3.07 -19.76 14.50
CA ILE A 100 2.67 -20.58 15.66
C ILE A 100 2.90 -22.07 15.36
N LYS A 101 2.51 -22.57 14.18
CA LYS A 101 2.74 -23.97 13.78
C LYS A 101 4.23 -24.33 13.73
N ILE A 102 5.06 -23.47 13.14
CA ILE A 102 6.52 -23.68 13.03
C ILE A 102 7.18 -23.67 14.42
N ASN A 103 6.85 -22.68 15.24
CA ASN A 103 7.42 -22.50 16.56
C ASN A 103 6.91 -23.59 17.52
N TRP A 104 5.66 -24.03 17.39
CA TRP A 104 5.14 -25.15 18.16
C TRP A 104 5.83 -26.47 17.85
N ALA A 105 6.09 -26.78 16.59
CA ALA A 105 6.86 -27.97 16.22
C ALA A 105 8.27 -27.94 16.83
N THR A 106 8.90 -26.76 16.89
CA THR A 106 10.22 -26.60 17.52
C THR A 106 10.14 -26.76 19.04
N ALA A 107 9.14 -26.14 19.68
CA ALA A 107 8.94 -26.21 21.12
C ALA A 107 8.66 -27.65 21.59
N THR A 108 7.82 -28.40 20.88
CA THR A 108 7.55 -29.81 21.23
C THR A 108 8.71 -30.74 20.87
N SER A 109 9.54 -30.40 19.90
CA SER A 109 10.78 -31.15 19.65
C SER A 109 11.79 -30.98 20.81
N ARG A 110 11.86 -29.80 21.42
CA ARG A 110 12.77 -29.49 22.54
C ARG A 110 12.20 -29.90 23.89
N PHE A 111 10.89 -29.74 24.07
CA PHE A 111 10.14 -30.04 25.29
C PHE A 111 8.89 -30.88 24.94
N PRO A 112 9.04 -32.18 24.65
CA PRO A 112 7.94 -33.04 24.19
C PRO A 112 6.72 -33.07 25.10
N TRP A 113 6.94 -32.91 26.41
CA TRP A 113 5.88 -32.90 27.41
C TRP A 113 4.88 -31.76 27.25
N LEU A 114 5.23 -30.66 26.58
CA LEU A 114 4.28 -29.58 26.31
C LEU A 114 3.08 -30.05 25.47
N ALA A 115 3.28 -31.05 24.60
CA ALA A 115 2.23 -31.61 23.74
C ALA A 115 1.13 -32.35 24.52
N ASP A 116 1.41 -32.78 25.76
CA ASP A 116 0.42 -33.42 26.63
C ASP A 116 -0.60 -32.42 27.19
N TYR A 117 -0.25 -31.13 27.19
CA TYR A 117 -1.01 -30.08 27.87
C TYR A 117 -1.52 -28.97 26.97
N PHE A 118 -0.94 -28.75 25.80
CA PHE A 118 -1.39 -27.72 24.87
C PHE A 118 -1.74 -28.31 23.51
N VAL A 119 -2.83 -27.82 22.93
CA VAL A 119 -3.35 -28.26 21.64
C VAL A 119 -3.31 -27.10 20.67
N LEU A 120 -2.65 -27.34 19.54
CA LEU A 120 -2.70 -26.47 18.38
C LEU A 120 -3.66 -27.07 17.35
N THR A 121 -4.70 -26.31 16.99
CA THR A 121 -5.57 -26.61 15.85
C THR A 121 -5.23 -25.69 14.69
N GLU A 122 -6.03 -25.75 13.62
CA GLU A 122 -5.88 -24.79 12.54
C GLU A 122 -6.07 -23.35 13.00
N THR A 123 -6.99 -23.09 13.95
CA THR A 123 -7.48 -21.74 14.32
C THR A 123 -7.33 -21.38 15.79
N ALA A 124 -6.86 -22.29 16.65
CA ALA A 124 -6.70 -22.04 18.07
C ALA A 124 -5.45 -22.70 18.64
N PHE A 125 -4.88 -22.09 19.68
CA PHE A 125 -3.85 -22.67 20.53
C PHE A 125 -4.32 -22.52 21.97
N TYR A 126 -4.46 -23.61 22.70
CA TYR A 126 -5.10 -23.61 24.02
C TYR A 126 -4.56 -24.73 24.91
N GLU A 127 -4.77 -24.56 26.22
CA GLU A 127 -4.46 -25.59 27.21
C GLU A 127 -5.60 -26.61 27.31
N VAL A 128 -5.29 -27.91 27.42
CA VAL A 128 -6.22 -29.04 27.29
C VAL A 128 -7.45 -29.00 28.21
N THR A 129 -7.32 -28.41 29.40
CA THR A 129 -8.41 -28.25 30.39
C THR A 129 -9.19 -26.96 30.23
N GLY A 130 -8.65 -25.98 29.49
CA GLY A 130 -9.18 -24.64 29.36
C GLY A 130 -9.68 -24.27 27.95
N LYS A 131 -10.10 -25.23 27.12
CA LYS A 131 -10.55 -24.93 25.75
C LYS A 131 -11.61 -23.82 25.71
N GLY A 132 -11.34 -22.75 24.97
CA GLY A 132 -12.24 -21.59 24.87
C GLY A 132 -12.11 -20.57 26.00
N VAL A 133 -11.39 -20.89 27.08
CA VAL A 133 -11.09 -20.00 28.21
C VAL A 133 -9.62 -19.60 28.20
N TRP A 134 -8.70 -20.57 28.29
CA TRP A 134 -7.25 -20.42 28.20
C TRP A 134 -6.79 -20.64 26.76
N THR A 135 -6.86 -19.60 25.93
CA THR A 135 -6.78 -19.77 24.47
C THR A 135 -6.32 -18.52 23.72
N VAL A 136 -5.78 -18.75 22.53
CA VAL A 136 -5.66 -17.75 21.46
C VAL A 136 -6.98 -17.64 20.71
N VAL A 137 -7.44 -16.41 20.45
CA VAL A 137 -8.68 -16.12 19.71
C VAL A 137 -8.39 -15.12 18.58
N PRO A 138 -8.47 -15.52 17.30
CA PRO A 138 -8.42 -14.58 16.19
C PRO A 138 -9.78 -13.89 16.00
N LYS A 139 -9.78 -12.56 15.86
CA LYS A 139 -10.95 -11.74 15.52
C LYS A 139 -10.70 -10.92 14.27
N GLY A 140 -11.72 -10.86 13.41
CA GLY A 140 -11.73 -10.00 12.24
C GLY A 140 -12.31 -8.63 12.58
N PHE A 141 -11.64 -7.57 12.16
CA PHE A 141 -12.18 -6.22 12.18
C PHE A 141 -12.83 -5.89 10.83
N ARG A 142 -14.08 -5.42 10.88
CA ARG A 142 -14.77 -4.83 9.73
C ARG A 142 -15.35 -3.49 10.15
N LEU A 143 -15.10 -2.47 9.35
CA LEU A 143 -15.64 -1.13 9.57
C LEU A 143 -17.19 -1.19 9.58
N GLY A 144 -17.81 -0.60 10.61
CA GLY A 144 -19.27 -0.65 10.83
C GLY A 144 -19.77 -1.88 11.59
N SER A 145 -18.87 -2.73 12.10
CA SER A 145 -19.20 -3.87 12.98
C SER A 145 -18.22 -3.95 14.15
N GLU A 146 -17.78 -2.79 14.65
CA GLU A 146 -16.76 -2.67 15.70
C GLU A 146 -17.17 -3.32 17.03
N GLU A 147 -18.46 -3.45 17.31
CA GLU A 147 -19.02 -4.04 18.53
C GLU A 147 -18.59 -5.49 18.73
N ALA A 148 -18.29 -6.23 17.65
CA ALA A 148 -17.81 -7.62 17.72
C ALA A 148 -16.45 -7.77 18.44
N LEU A 149 -15.70 -6.67 18.60
CA LEU A 149 -14.41 -6.65 19.30
C LEU A 149 -14.55 -6.58 20.83
N ALA A 150 -15.75 -6.27 21.35
CA ALA A 150 -16.03 -6.20 22.77
C ALA A 150 -16.06 -7.58 23.47
N GLY A 151 -16.13 -7.55 24.80
CA GLY A 151 -16.50 -8.71 25.62
C GLY A 151 -15.38 -9.69 25.97
N GLU A 152 -14.11 -9.35 25.72
CA GLU A 152 -13.00 -10.20 26.15
C GLU A 152 -12.52 -9.82 27.55
N HIS A 153 -12.49 -10.81 28.44
CA HIS A 153 -12.05 -10.67 29.81
C HIS A 153 -11.25 -11.91 30.23
N ALA A 154 -10.14 -11.68 30.92
CA ALA A 154 -9.32 -12.68 31.61
C ALA A 154 -8.45 -11.97 32.65
N ASP A 155 -7.96 -12.72 33.63
CA ASP A 155 -6.97 -12.21 34.60
C ASP A 155 -5.67 -11.83 33.90
N HIS A 156 -5.33 -12.59 32.85
CA HIS A 156 -4.18 -12.36 31.97
C HIS A 156 -4.69 -12.22 30.54
N LEU A 157 -4.77 -10.99 30.05
CA LEU A 157 -5.32 -10.68 28.72
C LEU A 157 -4.28 -9.97 27.85
N LEU A 158 -3.98 -10.51 26.68
CA LEU A 158 -3.09 -9.89 25.71
C LEU A 158 -3.82 -9.62 24.40
N TYR A 159 -4.02 -8.33 24.09
CA TYR A 159 -4.51 -7.90 22.78
C TYR A 159 -3.34 -7.65 21.83
N ILE A 160 -3.41 -8.21 20.63
CA ILE A 160 -2.45 -7.98 19.55
C ILE A 160 -3.22 -7.48 18.34
N ILE A 161 -2.96 -6.24 17.94
CA ILE A 161 -3.63 -5.60 16.82
C ILE A 161 -2.62 -5.53 15.67
N ASP A 162 -2.79 -6.40 14.67
CA ASP A 162 -2.02 -6.36 13.43
C ASP A 162 -2.67 -5.38 12.44
N GLU A 163 -1.85 -4.78 11.57
CA GLU A 163 -2.28 -3.68 10.69
C GLU A 163 -2.97 -2.52 11.45
N ALA A 164 -2.51 -2.20 12.67
CA ALA A 164 -3.14 -1.26 13.59
C ALA A 164 -3.40 0.15 13.01
N SER A 165 -2.58 0.64 12.08
CA SER A 165 -2.80 1.92 11.39
C SER A 165 -4.09 1.94 10.54
N GLY A 166 -4.65 0.77 10.20
CA GLY A 166 -5.89 0.63 9.44
C GLY A 166 -7.16 0.57 10.31
N VAL A 167 -7.02 0.31 11.62
CA VAL A 167 -8.14 0.15 12.56
C VAL A 167 -8.75 1.51 12.93
N SER A 168 -10.06 1.56 13.12
CA SER A 168 -10.79 2.80 13.45
C SER A 168 -10.64 3.19 14.93
N ASP A 169 -10.67 4.49 15.22
CA ASP A 169 -10.59 4.99 16.61
C ASP A 169 -11.74 4.45 17.48
N ARG A 170 -12.92 4.22 16.88
CA ARG A 170 -14.06 3.57 17.56
C ARG A 170 -13.71 2.15 18.02
N ALA A 171 -13.09 1.34 17.15
CA ALA A 171 -12.66 0.00 17.51
C ALA A 171 -11.60 0.03 18.61
N PHE A 172 -10.66 0.98 18.56
CA PHE A 172 -9.70 1.18 19.65
C PHE A 172 -10.39 1.56 20.96
N GLY A 173 -11.42 2.41 20.94
CA GLY A 173 -12.21 2.74 22.13
C GLY A 173 -12.84 1.50 22.77
N ILE A 174 -13.36 0.57 21.97
CA ILE A 174 -13.94 -0.69 22.45
C ILE A 174 -12.86 -1.61 23.02
N ILE A 175 -11.76 -1.83 22.29
CA ILE A 175 -10.67 -2.71 22.73
C ILE A 175 -10.06 -2.18 24.03
N THR A 176 -9.73 -0.89 24.07
CA THR A 176 -9.06 -0.28 25.22
C THR A 176 -9.98 -0.17 26.43
N GLY A 177 -11.29 -0.03 26.22
CA GLY A 177 -12.30 -0.12 27.28
C GLY A 177 -12.40 -1.50 27.94
N ALA A 178 -11.97 -2.57 27.27
CA ALA A 178 -11.92 -3.92 27.86
C ALA A 178 -10.64 -4.16 28.70
N LEU A 179 -9.63 -3.28 28.62
CA LEU A 179 -8.36 -3.41 29.34
C LEU A 179 -8.45 -2.90 30.79
N THR A 180 -9.32 -3.52 31.60
CA THR A 180 -9.60 -3.10 32.99
C THR A 180 -8.79 -3.83 34.05
N GLY A 181 -8.24 -5.00 33.73
CA GLY A 181 -7.44 -5.83 34.64
C GLY A 181 -5.99 -5.36 34.79
N GLN A 182 -5.35 -5.78 35.89
CA GLN A 182 -3.96 -5.41 36.19
C GLN A 182 -2.95 -6.01 35.21
N ASP A 183 -3.21 -7.22 34.68
CA ASP A 183 -2.36 -7.87 33.67
C ASP A 183 -3.03 -7.91 32.29
N ASN A 184 -3.68 -6.79 31.93
CA ASN A 184 -4.22 -6.57 30.60
C ASN A 184 -3.19 -5.80 29.76
N ARG A 185 -2.71 -6.43 28.70
CA ARG A 185 -1.65 -5.97 27.82
C ARG A 185 -2.19 -5.68 26.43
N ILE A 186 -1.57 -4.73 25.74
CA ILE A 186 -1.88 -4.43 24.35
C ILE A 186 -0.62 -4.19 23.54
N LEU A 187 -0.54 -4.84 22.39
CA LEU A 187 0.53 -4.71 21.40
C LEU A 187 -0.09 -4.25 20.07
N LEU A 188 0.28 -3.05 19.61
CA LEU A 188 -0.09 -2.53 18.30
C LEU A 188 1.06 -2.76 17.33
N LEU A 189 0.80 -3.36 16.17
CA LEU A 189 1.78 -3.61 15.13
C LEU A 189 1.27 -3.03 13.81
N SER A 190 2.05 -2.15 13.18
CA SER A 190 1.68 -1.67 11.86
C SER A 190 2.81 -1.04 11.06
N GLN A 191 2.56 -0.94 9.75
CA GLN A 191 3.20 0.11 8.95
C GLN A 191 2.48 1.43 9.23
N PRO A 192 3.21 2.53 9.49
CA PRO A 192 2.63 3.81 9.90
C PRO A 192 2.03 4.58 8.71
N THR A 193 0.99 4.05 8.08
CA THR A 193 0.44 4.59 6.83
C THR A 193 -0.36 5.88 7.00
N ARG A 194 -0.85 6.16 8.22
CA ARG A 194 -1.66 7.34 8.53
C ARG A 194 -0.95 8.24 9.56
N PRO A 195 -0.80 9.55 9.31
CA PRO A 195 -0.20 10.49 10.26
C PRO A 195 -1.23 11.13 11.20
N SER A 196 -2.35 10.44 11.42
CA SER A 196 -3.40 10.82 12.36
C SER A 196 -4.16 9.57 12.82
N GLY A 197 -4.98 9.71 13.85
CA GLY A 197 -5.76 8.63 14.47
C GLY A 197 -5.02 7.93 15.60
N TYR A 198 -5.69 6.96 16.22
CA TYR A 198 -5.23 6.34 17.47
C TYR A 198 -3.83 5.73 17.38
N PHE A 199 -3.53 5.00 16.30
CA PHE A 199 -2.20 4.41 16.12
C PHE A 199 -1.10 5.49 16.00
N TYR A 200 -1.34 6.58 15.26
CA TYR A 200 -0.42 7.73 15.23
C TYR A 200 -0.23 8.32 16.62
N ASP A 201 -1.32 8.51 17.36
CA ASP A 201 -1.31 9.07 18.71
C ASP A 201 -0.49 8.22 19.68
N THR A 202 -0.51 6.90 19.56
CA THR A 202 0.33 5.99 20.38
C THR A 202 1.82 6.18 20.19
N HIS A 203 2.25 6.74 19.06
CA HIS A 203 3.65 7.12 18.79
C HIS A 203 3.95 8.61 19.07
N HIS A 204 2.92 9.40 19.37
CA HIS A 204 3.02 10.84 19.57
C HIS A 204 2.42 11.27 20.90
N LYS A 205 1.16 11.70 20.93
CA LYS A 205 0.55 12.31 22.12
C LYS A 205 0.40 11.36 23.31
N LEU A 206 0.28 10.05 23.06
CA LEU A 206 0.12 9.02 24.09
C LEU A 206 1.44 8.29 24.40
N ALA A 207 2.51 8.61 23.68
CA ALA A 207 3.81 7.96 23.86
C ALA A 207 4.51 8.47 25.13
N LYS A 208 5.11 7.54 25.88
CA LYS A 208 6.05 7.83 26.97
C LYS A 208 7.31 8.47 26.39
N ARG A 209 7.62 9.68 26.84
CA ARG A 209 8.85 10.41 26.48
C ARG A 209 9.17 11.45 27.54
N PRO A 210 10.42 11.94 27.63
CA PRO A 210 10.79 12.94 28.64
C PRO A 210 9.87 14.18 28.68
N GLY A 211 9.35 14.62 27.51
CA GLY A 211 8.39 15.72 27.40
C GLY A 211 6.91 15.35 27.53
N ASN A 212 6.57 14.11 27.91
CA ASN A 212 5.21 13.64 28.11
C ASN A 212 5.17 12.57 29.22
N PRO A 213 5.25 12.98 30.50
CA PRO A 213 5.26 12.05 31.62
C PRO A 213 3.95 11.26 31.74
N ASP A 214 2.83 11.83 31.27
CA ASP A 214 1.51 11.18 31.24
C ASP A 214 1.32 10.21 30.06
N GLY A 215 2.37 10.01 29.26
CA GLY A 215 2.36 9.02 28.19
C GLY A 215 2.11 7.62 28.75
N VAL A 216 1.27 6.84 28.07
CA VAL A 216 0.88 5.49 28.51
C VAL A 216 1.42 4.39 27.60
N TYR A 217 1.84 4.72 26.38
CA TYR A 217 2.41 3.76 25.42
C TYR A 217 3.94 3.80 25.36
N THR A 218 4.57 2.63 25.35
CA THR A 218 5.94 2.47 24.88
C THR A 218 5.91 2.42 23.34
N ALA A 219 6.45 3.44 22.69
CA ALA A 219 6.44 3.59 21.23
C ALA A 219 7.79 3.15 20.65
N ILE A 220 7.78 2.13 19.79
CA ILE A 220 8.99 1.50 19.24
C ILE A 220 8.95 1.60 17.71
N THR A 221 10.05 2.04 17.10
CA THR A 221 10.18 2.11 15.64
C THR A 221 11.15 1.04 15.15
N LEU A 222 10.70 0.18 14.24
CA LEU A 222 11.52 -0.84 13.61
C LEU A 222 11.94 -0.42 12.20
N ASN A 223 13.21 -0.09 12.03
CA ASN A 223 13.82 0.32 10.77
C ASN A 223 14.40 -0.90 10.02
N SER A 224 13.94 -1.10 8.78
CA SER A 224 14.43 -2.18 7.92
C SER A 224 15.88 -1.98 7.49
N GLU A 225 16.38 -0.74 7.46
CA GLU A 225 17.78 -0.42 7.16
C GLU A 225 18.74 -0.95 8.23
N GLU A 226 18.23 -1.13 9.45
CA GLU A 226 19.01 -1.54 10.64
C GLU A 226 18.71 -2.99 11.05
N SER A 227 17.85 -3.69 10.29
CA SER A 227 17.46 -5.06 10.60
C SER A 227 18.43 -6.04 9.94
N PRO A 228 19.04 -6.96 10.71
CA PRO A 228 19.92 -7.99 10.13
C PRO A 228 19.17 -9.00 9.24
N LEU A 229 17.83 -9.00 9.30
CA LEU A 229 16.96 -9.86 8.49
C LEU A 229 16.72 -9.28 7.09
N VAL A 230 17.10 -8.03 6.83
CA VAL A 230 16.84 -7.34 5.56
C VAL A 230 18.15 -7.11 4.82
N THR A 231 18.21 -7.59 3.58
CA THR A 231 19.45 -7.51 2.81
C THR A 231 19.72 -6.07 2.33
N PRO A 232 20.99 -5.62 2.29
CA PRO A 232 21.34 -4.32 1.72
C PRO A 232 20.88 -4.15 0.26
N ALA A 233 20.79 -5.24 -0.50
CA ALA A 233 20.29 -5.24 -1.88
C ALA A 233 18.82 -4.83 -1.94
N PHE A 234 17.97 -5.34 -1.03
CA PHE A 234 16.57 -4.94 -0.93
C PHE A 234 16.43 -3.45 -0.58
N ILE A 235 17.24 -2.96 0.37
CA ILE A 235 17.25 -1.54 0.76
C ILE A 235 17.62 -0.64 -0.42
N LYS A 236 18.71 -0.97 -1.14
CA LYS A 236 19.14 -0.23 -2.34
C LYS A 236 18.07 -0.23 -3.43
N MET A 237 17.44 -1.38 -3.68
CA MET A 237 16.35 -1.51 -4.63
C MET A 237 15.18 -0.60 -4.26
N LYS A 238 14.70 -0.64 -3.02
CA LYS A 238 13.58 0.20 -2.55
C LYS A 238 13.92 1.69 -2.52
N LEU A 239 15.17 2.05 -2.23
CA LEU A 239 15.61 3.44 -2.26
C LEU A 239 15.55 4.01 -3.68
N ALA A 240 15.99 3.23 -4.68
CA ALA A 240 15.91 3.59 -6.08
C ALA A 240 14.45 3.60 -6.60
N GLU A 241 13.65 2.59 -6.22
CA GLU A 241 12.24 2.46 -6.61
C GLU A 241 11.38 3.63 -6.13
N TYR A 242 11.55 4.04 -4.87
CA TYR A 242 10.75 5.12 -4.29
C TYR A 242 11.34 6.52 -4.52
N GLY A 243 12.53 6.64 -5.10
CA GLY A 243 13.12 7.95 -5.41
C GLY A 243 13.67 8.70 -4.19
N GLY A 244 14.13 7.98 -3.16
CA GLY A 244 14.87 8.56 -2.04
C GLY A 244 14.33 8.28 -0.65
N ARG A 245 15.12 8.63 0.37
CA ARG A 245 14.92 8.27 1.78
C ARG A 245 13.78 9.04 2.47
N ASP A 246 13.46 10.22 1.94
CA ASP A 246 12.38 11.09 2.41
C ASP A 246 11.07 10.88 1.63
N ASN A 247 11.06 9.96 0.66
CA ASN A 247 9.81 9.59 -0.01
C ASN A 247 8.86 8.93 1.01
N PRO A 248 7.56 9.32 1.06
CA PRO A 248 6.59 8.73 1.99
C PRO A 248 6.55 7.19 1.98
N MET A 249 6.66 6.57 0.81
CA MET A 249 6.67 5.11 0.70
C MET A 249 7.93 4.51 1.30
N TYR A 250 9.08 5.14 1.13
CA TYR A 250 10.32 4.68 1.77
C TYR A 250 10.25 4.86 3.29
N MET A 251 9.77 6.02 3.75
CA MET A 251 9.58 6.29 5.18
C MET A 251 8.69 5.24 5.84
N ILE A 252 7.54 4.91 5.23
CA ILE A 252 6.58 3.94 5.77
C ILE A 252 7.10 2.51 5.63
N LYS A 253 7.46 2.11 4.40
CA LYS A 253 7.70 0.70 4.06
C LYS A 253 9.10 0.21 4.41
N VAL A 254 10.06 1.11 4.63
CA VAL A 254 11.44 0.75 4.97
C VAL A 254 11.78 1.28 6.37
N ARG A 255 11.62 2.58 6.62
CA ARG A 255 12.07 3.20 7.88
C ARG A 255 11.09 3.03 9.06
N GLY A 256 9.85 2.61 8.80
CA GLY A 256 8.82 2.52 9.84
C GLY A 256 8.43 3.87 10.43
N LEU A 257 8.55 4.95 9.65
CA LEU A 257 8.24 6.33 10.06
C LEU A 257 6.91 6.80 9.48
N PHE A 258 6.17 7.56 10.29
CA PHE A 258 4.94 8.22 9.86
C PHE A 258 5.24 9.26 8.77
N PRO A 259 4.41 9.36 7.72
CA PRO A 259 4.53 10.43 6.74
C PRO A 259 4.24 11.78 7.41
N LYS A 260 4.81 12.87 6.90
CA LYS A 260 4.56 14.22 7.48
C LYS A 260 3.14 14.73 7.22
N SER A 261 2.46 14.24 6.18
CA SER A 261 1.06 14.57 5.89
C SER A 261 0.32 13.37 5.30
N GLN A 262 -0.98 13.27 5.61
CA GLN A 262 -1.86 12.19 5.17
C GLN A 262 -2.29 12.42 3.72
N ASP A 263 -2.45 13.71 3.44
CA ASP A 263 -2.85 14.31 2.18
C ASP A 263 -1.74 15.26 1.78
N GLY A 264 -1.39 15.22 0.50
CA GLY A 264 -0.46 16.15 -0.10
C GLY A 264 -0.81 16.35 -1.56
N PHE A 265 -0.19 17.36 -2.16
CA PHE A 265 -0.18 17.49 -3.60
C PHE A 265 1.02 16.74 -4.14
N LEU A 266 0.86 16.03 -5.26
CA LEU A 266 1.95 15.29 -5.88
C LEU A 266 3.12 16.19 -6.30
N LEU A 267 2.81 17.42 -6.70
CA LEU A 267 3.74 18.43 -7.17
C LEU A 267 3.46 19.76 -6.49
N GLY A 268 4.52 20.50 -6.15
CA GLY A 268 4.41 21.91 -5.78
C GLY A 268 4.37 22.81 -7.02
N ARG A 269 3.76 24.01 -6.91
CA ARG A 269 3.68 24.98 -8.01
C ARG A 269 5.03 25.24 -8.68
N ASP A 270 6.09 25.45 -7.90
CA ASP A 270 7.45 25.67 -8.42
C ASP A 270 7.98 24.50 -9.24
N GLU A 271 7.65 23.25 -8.88
CA GLU A 271 8.06 22.07 -9.64
C GLU A 271 7.39 22.04 -11.01
N VAL A 272 6.10 22.36 -11.04
CA VAL A 272 5.30 22.43 -12.26
C VAL A 272 5.77 23.57 -13.17
N GLU A 273 5.96 24.77 -12.61
CA GLU A 273 6.46 25.93 -13.36
C GLU A 273 7.85 25.68 -13.96
N ARG A 274 8.75 25.02 -13.23
CA ARG A 274 10.06 24.60 -13.76
C ARG A 274 9.91 23.58 -14.90
N ALA A 275 8.93 22.68 -14.83
CA ALA A 275 8.69 21.68 -15.86
C ALA A 275 8.29 22.31 -17.21
N THR A 276 7.59 23.45 -17.20
CA THR A 276 7.18 24.17 -18.43
C THR A 276 8.37 24.69 -19.25
N ARG A 277 9.53 24.89 -18.61
CA ARG A 277 10.74 25.48 -19.24
C ARG A 277 11.86 24.45 -19.42
N ARG A 278 11.67 23.23 -18.93
CA ARG A 278 12.72 22.22 -18.86
C ARG A 278 13.08 21.69 -20.25
N LYS A 279 14.37 21.54 -20.52
CA LYS A 279 14.87 20.85 -21.71
C LYS A 279 14.88 19.34 -21.45
N VAL A 280 13.86 18.64 -21.95
CA VAL A 280 13.80 17.18 -21.91
C VAL A 280 14.45 16.62 -23.18
N LYS A 281 15.41 15.71 -23.01
CA LYS A 281 15.97 14.95 -24.14
C LYS A 281 15.05 13.77 -24.43
N ILE A 282 14.39 13.76 -25.59
CA ILE A 282 13.62 12.61 -26.07
C ILE A 282 14.60 11.52 -26.54
N ALA A 283 14.29 10.24 -26.29
CA ALA A 283 15.15 9.13 -26.70
C ALA A 283 14.92 8.76 -28.19
N LYS A 284 15.80 7.93 -28.76
CA LYS A 284 15.56 7.29 -30.07
C LYS A 284 14.32 6.38 -30.00
N GLY A 285 13.68 6.14 -31.15
CA GLY A 285 12.42 5.39 -31.22
C GLY A 285 11.31 6.08 -30.45
N TRP A 286 11.22 7.41 -30.58
CA TRP A 286 10.12 8.21 -30.02
C TRP A 286 8.96 8.25 -31.01
N GLY A 287 7.75 8.52 -30.54
CA GLY A 287 6.59 8.67 -31.41
C GLY A 287 5.60 9.71 -30.92
N TRP A 288 4.57 9.94 -31.74
CA TRP A 288 3.51 10.89 -31.47
C TRP A 288 2.38 10.23 -30.69
N LEU A 289 1.90 10.92 -29.66
CA LEU A 289 0.77 10.49 -28.85
C LEU A 289 -0.18 11.65 -28.62
N ALA A 290 -1.44 11.48 -28.99
CA ALA A 290 -2.54 12.36 -28.60
C ALA A 290 -3.31 11.72 -27.44
N CYS A 291 -3.33 12.39 -26.29
CA CYS A 291 -4.19 12.00 -25.17
C CYS A 291 -5.39 12.93 -25.08
N VAL A 292 -6.58 12.35 -24.95
CA VAL A 292 -7.85 13.07 -24.94
C VAL A 292 -8.61 12.80 -23.65
N ASP A 293 -8.88 13.84 -22.86
CA ASP A 293 -9.85 13.79 -21.76
C ASP A 293 -11.20 14.34 -22.27
N VAL A 294 -12.26 13.56 -22.08
CA VAL A 294 -13.59 13.85 -22.63
C VAL A 294 -14.50 14.30 -21.49
N ALA A 295 -15.01 15.52 -21.61
CA ALA A 295 -15.94 16.08 -20.63
C ALA A 295 -17.23 15.25 -20.54
N GLY A 296 -17.88 15.26 -19.37
CA GLY A 296 -19.05 14.44 -19.07
C GLY A 296 -20.40 14.90 -19.64
N GLY A 297 -20.45 15.93 -20.49
CA GLY A 297 -21.68 16.43 -21.13
C GLY A 297 -22.02 17.89 -20.82
N THR A 298 -23.22 18.34 -21.22
CA THR A 298 -23.62 19.77 -21.30
C THR A 298 -23.37 20.56 -20.01
N GLY A 299 -22.55 21.62 -20.13
CA GLY A 299 -22.07 22.44 -19.02
C GLY A 299 -20.72 23.10 -19.36
N ARG A 300 -20.10 23.77 -18.37
CA ARG A 300 -18.78 24.45 -18.54
C ARG A 300 -17.57 23.49 -18.57
N ASP A 301 -17.79 22.18 -18.64
CA ASP A 301 -16.71 21.19 -18.58
C ASP A 301 -16.00 21.11 -19.95
N LYS A 302 -14.66 21.04 -19.94
CA LYS A 302 -13.81 21.15 -21.13
C LYS A 302 -13.34 19.78 -21.58
N SER A 303 -13.38 19.50 -22.88
CA SER A 303 -12.63 18.38 -23.46
C SER A 303 -11.24 18.87 -23.88
N VAL A 304 -10.21 18.09 -23.56
CA VAL A 304 -8.81 18.48 -23.78
C VAL A 304 -8.12 17.48 -24.70
N ILE A 305 -7.41 17.97 -25.72
CA ILE A 305 -6.51 17.18 -26.56
C ILE A 305 -5.07 17.64 -26.30
N ASN A 306 -4.22 16.72 -25.90
CA ASN A 306 -2.79 16.96 -25.67
C ASN A 306 -1.96 16.11 -26.63
N ILE A 307 -1.32 16.77 -27.59
CA ILE A 307 -0.41 16.14 -28.55
C ILE A 307 1.00 16.25 -28.00
N MET A 308 1.68 15.10 -27.90
CA MET A 308 2.96 14.94 -27.23
C MET A 308 3.94 14.13 -28.06
N MET A 309 5.23 14.43 -27.88
CA MET A 309 6.31 13.50 -28.24
C MET A 309 6.61 12.62 -27.03
N VAL A 310 6.65 11.31 -27.23
CA VAL A 310 6.85 10.35 -26.15
C VAL A 310 7.91 9.32 -26.48
N SER A 311 8.70 8.92 -25.48
CA SER A 311 9.70 7.86 -25.63
C SER A 311 9.90 7.06 -24.35
N GLY A 312 10.44 5.85 -24.49
CA GLY A 312 10.68 4.94 -23.38
C GLY A 312 9.39 4.42 -22.76
N GLN A 313 9.54 3.54 -21.77
CA GLN A 313 8.43 2.86 -21.11
C GLN A 313 8.52 3.00 -19.59
N ARG A 314 7.36 2.88 -18.92
CA ARG A 314 7.23 2.87 -17.46
C ARG A 314 8.02 4.00 -16.77
N ASN A 315 8.92 3.66 -15.84
CA ASN A 315 9.72 4.63 -15.07
C ASN A 315 10.79 5.36 -15.91
N LYS A 316 11.05 4.93 -17.15
CA LYS A 316 11.93 5.61 -18.10
C LYS A 316 11.17 6.47 -19.11
N ARG A 317 9.83 6.50 -19.05
CA ARG A 317 8.99 7.30 -19.95
C ARG A 317 9.43 8.76 -19.91
N ARG A 318 9.52 9.37 -21.09
CA ARG A 318 9.78 10.80 -21.30
C ARG A 318 8.67 11.37 -22.15
N VAL A 319 8.21 12.56 -21.78
CA VAL A 319 7.04 13.20 -22.38
C VAL A 319 7.36 14.66 -22.63
N ILE A 320 7.04 15.13 -23.83
CA ILE A 320 7.21 16.52 -24.22
C ILE A 320 5.89 16.98 -24.83
N ASN A 321 5.23 17.95 -24.19
CA ASN A 321 4.10 18.62 -24.81
C ASN A 321 4.55 19.31 -26.12
N TYR A 322 3.74 19.11 -27.16
CA TYR A 322 3.83 19.80 -28.44
C TYR A 322 2.68 20.79 -28.60
N ARG A 323 1.44 20.36 -28.30
CA ARG A 323 0.25 21.21 -28.43
C ARG A 323 -0.85 20.78 -27.47
N MET A 324 -1.53 21.76 -26.87
CA MET A 324 -2.69 21.58 -26.01
C MET A 324 -3.87 22.32 -26.63
N LEU A 325 -5.02 21.66 -26.69
CA LEU A 325 -6.26 22.16 -27.30
C LEU A 325 -7.42 21.93 -26.35
N GLU A 326 -8.31 22.92 -26.25
CA GLU A 326 -9.50 22.88 -25.40
C GLU A 326 -10.74 23.11 -26.25
N TYR A 327 -11.78 22.32 -25.98
CA TYR A 327 -13.09 22.47 -26.59
C TYR A 327 -14.17 22.45 -25.51
N THR A 328 -14.99 23.48 -25.47
CA THR A 328 -16.19 23.60 -24.64
C THR A 328 -17.44 23.34 -25.47
N ASP A 329 -18.48 22.79 -24.86
CA ASP A 329 -19.81 22.63 -25.48
C ASP A 329 -19.79 21.88 -26.83
N VAL A 330 -18.90 20.90 -26.98
CA VAL A 330 -18.84 20.01 -28.14
C VAL A 330 -19.52 18.68 -27.87
N THR A 331 -20.28 18.18 -28.84
CA THR A 331 -20.78 16.80 -28.82
C THR A 331 -19.67 15.80 -29.10
N GLU A 332 -19.90 14.52 -28.81
CA GLU A 332 -18.97 13.43 -29.06
C GLU A 332 -18.60 13.32 -30.56
N THR A 333 -19.57 13.53 -31.45
CA THR A 333 -19.34 13.56 -32.90
C THR A 333 -18.49 14.76 -33.32
N GLN A 334 -18.76 15.93 -32.75
CA GLN A 334 -17.95 17.13 -33.03
C GLN A 334 -16.52 16.94 -32.50
N LEU A 335 -16.36 16.39 -31.30
CA LEU A 335 -15.06 16.11 -30.71
C LEU A 335 -14.28 15.08 -31.54
N ALA A 336 -14.91 13.99 -32.00
CA ALA A 336 -14.28 13.02 -32.90
C ALA A 336 -13.77 13.70 -34.18
N ALA A 337 -14.57 14.57 -34.80
CA ALA A 337 -14.14 15.35 -35.96
C ALA A 337 -12.95 16.28 -35.65
N LYS A 338 -12.92 16.90 -34.47
CA LYS A 338 -11.77 17.71 -34.02
C LYS A 338 -10.52 16.86 -33.80
N ILE A 339 -10.64 15.71 -33.15
CA ILE A 339 -9.53 14.77 -32.94
C ILE A 339 -8.94 14.36 -34.30
N PHE A 340 -9.78 13.95 -35.25
CA PHE A 340 -9.35 13.57 -36.60
C PHE A 340 -8.59 14.70 -37.31
N ALA A 341 -9.14 15.92 -37.29
CA ALA A 341 -8.52 17.07 -37.94
C ALA A 341 -7.17 17.46 -37.30
N GLU A 342 -7.07 17.40 -35.97
CA GLU A 342 -5.88 17.84 -35.24
C GLU A 342 -4.79 16.75 -35.18
N CYS A 343 -5.13 15.47 -35.36
CA CYS A 343 -4.20 14.33 -35.33
C CYS A 343 -3.88 13.80 -36.74
N ASN A 344 -3.71 14.69 -37.73
CA ASN A 344 -3.41 14.29 -39.11
C ASN A 344 -2.06 13.52 -39.20
N PRO A 345 -2.05 12.27 -39.73
CA PRO A 345 -0.84 11.47 -39.91
C PRO A 345 0.24 12.09 -40.78
N GLU A 346 -0.11 12.95 -41.75
CA GLU A 346 0.88 13.66 -42.58
C GLU A 346 1.73 14.63 -41.74
N ARG A 347 1.13 15.20 -40.70
CA ARG A 347 1.80 16.10 -39.76
C ARG A 347 2.43 15.35 -38.59
N PHE A 348 1.78 14.25 -38.17
CA PHE A 348 2.19 13.44 -37.04
C PHE A 348 2.26 11.96 -37.45
N PRO A 349 3.36 11.52 -38.09
CA PRO A 349 3.52 10.14 -38.53
C PRO A 349 3.32 9.15 -37.38
N ASN A 350 2.55 8.09 -37.64
CA ASN A 350 2.23 7.02 -36.69
C ASN A 350 1.61 7.52 -35.37
N ILE A 351 0.89 8.65 -35.38
CA ILE A 351 0.28 9.18 -34.17
C ILE A 351 -0.70 8.17 -33.55
N THR A 352 -0.41 7.82 -32.30
CA THR A 352 -1.31 7.03 -31.48
C THR A 352 -2.31 7.95 -30.80
N ILE A 353 -3.60 7.60 -30.82
CA ILE A 353 -4.66 8.36 -30.16
C ILE A 353 -5.17 7.56 -28.97
N ALA A 354 -5.12 8.16 -27.78
CA ALA A 354 -5.60 7.58 -26.53
C ALA A 354 -6.70 8.46 -25.93
N ILE A 355 -7.88 7.90 -25.68
CA ILE A 355 -9.06 8.62 -25.18
C ILE A 355 -9.45 8.04 -23.81
N ASP A 356 -9.84 8.88 -22.85
CA ASP A 356 -10.51 8.39 -21.63
C ASP A 356 -11.74 7.55 -22.04
N GLY A 357 -11.71 6.26 -21.75
CA GLY A 357 -12.70 5.30 -22.20
C GLY A 357 -13.89 5.18 -21.26
N ASP A 358 -13.92 5.93 -20.16
CA ASP A 358 -15.04 5.98 -19.22
C ASP A 358 -16.05 7.07 -19.66
N GLY A 359 -17.35 6.88 -19.37
CA GLY A 359 -18.39 7.85 -19.72
C GLY A 359 -18.54 8.12 -21.23
N LEU A 360 -18.63 9.41 -21.60
CA LEU A 360 -18.85 9.87 -22.99
C LEU A 360 -17.66 9.60 -23.92
N GLY A 361 -16.46 9.41 -23.37
CA GLY A 361 -15.29 9.08 -24.18
C GLY A 361 -15.37 7.69 -24.82
N LYS A 362 -16.21 6.79 -24.29
CA LYS A 362 -16.55 5.54 -24.99
C LYS A 362 -17.19 5.81 -26.36
N ALA A 363 -18.20 6.68 -26.41
CA ALA A 363 -18.92 7.01 -27.64
C ALA A 363 -18.01 7.77 -28.63
N THR A 364 -17.19 8.71 -28.13
CA THR A 364 -16.19 9.40 -28.96
C THR A 364 -15.21 8.41 -29.61
N ALA A 365 -14.75 7.41 -28.85
CA ALA A 365 -13.87 6.36 -29.36
C ALA A 365 -14.55 5.42 -30.37
N ASP A 366 -15.85 5.12 -30.20
CA ASP A 366 -16.64 4.35 -31.17
C ASP A 366 -16.76 5.16 -32.49
N LEU A 367 -17.08 6.45 -32.41
CA LEU A 367 -17.22 7.36 -33.57
C LEU A 367 -15.92 7.55 -34.35
N MET A 368 -14.76 7.58 -33.68
CA MET A 368 -13.46 7.64 -34.36
C MET A 368 -13.24 6.46 -35.31
N TYR A 369 -13.70 5.27 -34.92
CA TYR A 369 -13.62 4.08 -35.76
C TYR A 369 -14.70 4.11 -36.86
N GLU A 370 -15.95 4.39 -36.48
CA GLU A 370 -17.09 4.34 -37.42
C GLU A 370 -16.99 5.38 -38.55
N HIS A 371 -16.48 6.58 -38.28
CA HIS A 371 -16.42 7.65 -39.28
C HIS A 371 -15.07 7.80 -39.97
N TYR A 372 -13.98 7.42 -39.29
CA TYR A 372 -12.62 7.69 -39.79
C TYR A 372 -11.75 6.43 -39.90
N GLY A 373 -12.25 5.26 -39.50
CA GLY A 373 -11.49 4.01 -39.52
C GLY A 373 -10.31 3.98 -38.54
N ILE A 374 -10.26 4.90 -37.57
CA ILE A 374 -9.14 5.02 -36.64
C ILE A 374 -9.45 4.27 -35.35
N THR A 375 -8.65 3.23 -35.07
CA THR A 375 -8.68 2.53 -33.79
C THR A 375 -7.91 3.32 -32.73
N VAL A 376 -8.63 3.80 -31.71
CA VAL A 376 -8.05 4.52 -30.58
C VAL A 376 -7.78 3.60 -29.37
N GLN A 377 -6.77 3.93 -28.57
CA GLN A 377 -6.55 3.30 -27.27
C GLN A 377 -7.52 3.86 -26.24
N ARG A 378 -8.29 3.01 -25.56
CA ARG A 378 -9.20 3.44 -24.48
C ARG A 378 -8.53 3.34 -23.13
N ILE A 379 -8.30 4.49 -22.49
CA ILE A 379 -7.76 4.57 -21.14
C ILE A 379 -8.87 4.29 -20.14
N ARG A 380 -8.75 3.20 -19.39
CA ARG A 380 -9.69 2.85 -18.29
C ARG A 380 -8.95 2.83 -16.97
N TRP A 381 -8.59 4.02 -16.52
CA TRP A 381 -7.67 4.19 -15.42
C TRP A 381 -8.29 4.05 -14.02
N GLY A 382 -9.62 3.96 -13.91
CA GLY A 382 -10.29 3.51 -12.67
C GLY A 382 -10.07 2.02 -12.34
N LYS A 383 -9.56 1.23 -13.30
CA LYS A 383 -9.30 -0.21 -13.09
C LYS A 383 -8.05 -0.48 -12.24
N LYS A 384 -8.03 -1.63 -11.58
CA LYS A 384 -6.86 -2.12 -10.83
C LYS A 384 -5.64 -2.33 -11.74
N MET A 385 -4.45 -2.21 -11.15
CA MET A 385 -3.19 -2.58 -11.81
C MET A 385 -3.15 -4.06 -12.18
N HIS A 386 -2.38 -4.44 -13.19
CA HIS A 386 -2.28 -5.84 -13.65
C HIS A 386 -1.24 -6.63 -12.84
N SER A 387 -0.02 -6.11 -12.71
CA SER A 387 1.08 -6.80 -12.02
C SER A 387 0.86 -6.85 -10.51
N ARG A 388 1.38 -7.90 -9.84
CA ARG A 388 1.31 -8.04 -8.38
C ARG A 388 2.08 -6.93 -7.66
N GLU A 389 3.20 -6.51 -8.23
CA GLU A 389 4.03 -5.42 -7.72
C GLU A 389 3.26 -4.09 -7.73
N ASP A 390 2.72 -3.69 -8.88
CA ASP A 390 1.98 -2.44 -9.01
C ASP A 390 0.71 -2.46 -8.12
N LYS A 391 0.04 -3.61 -8.00
CA LYS A 391 -1.09 -3.78 -7.07
C LYS A 391 -0.70 -3.55 -5.61
N SER A 392 0.56 -3.76 -5.23
CA SER A 392 1.02 -3.52 -3.86
C SER A 392 1.35 -2.04 -3.59
N LEU A 393 1.51 -1.24 -4.64
CA LEU A 393 1.95 0.16 -4.57
C LEU A 393 0.82 1.14 -4.89
N TYR A 394 -0.07 0.81 -5.83
CA TYR A 394 -1.09 1.70 -6.35
C TYR A 394 -2.48 1.10 -6.21
N PHE A 395 -3.43 1.91 -5.75
CA PHE A 395 -4.80 1.47 -5.59
C PHE A 395 -5.43 1.12 -6.95
N ASP A 396 -5.16 1.91 -8.00
CA ASP A 396 -5.65 1.75 -9.37
C ASP A 396 -4.67 2.36 -10.39
N LYS A 397 -5.01 2.25 -11.68
CA LYS A 397 -4.24 2.83 -12.79
C LYS A 397 -4.17 4.37 -12.73
N ARG A 398 -5.19 5.04 -12.18
CA ARG A 398 -5.22 6.49 -11.99
C ARG A 398 -4.17 6.94 -10.98
N ALA A 399 -4.05 6.24 -9.85
CA ALA A 399 -2.99 6.47 -8.88
C ALA A 399 -1.60 6.23 -9.48
N TYR A 400 -1.41 5.13 -10.21
CA TYR A 400 -0.16 4.86 -10.93
C TYR A 400 0.19 6.00 -11.90
N ALA A 401 -0.72 6.35 -12.80
CA ALA A 401 -0.48 7.35 -13.84
C ALA A 401 -0.08 8.72 -13.25
N ASN A 402 -0.80 9.17 -12.23
CA ASN A 402 -0.52 10.43 -11.55
C ASN A 402 0.84 10.43 -10.84
N VAL A 403 1.14 9.37 -10.08
CA VAL A 403 2.44 9.26 -9.38
C VAL A 403 3.58 9.20 -10.39
N GLN A 404 3.44 8.44 -11.47
CA GLN A 404 4.47 8.32 -12.49
C GLN A 404 4.67 9.63 -13.27
N ALA A 405 3.60 10.38 -13.57
CA ALA A 405 3.68 11.69 -14.22
C ALA A 405 4.40 12.70 -13.31
N ALA A 406 4.04 12.74 -12.02
CA ALA A 406 4.71 13.58 -11.04
C ALA A 406 6.21 13.24 -10.89
N GLU A 407 6.55 11.95 -10.85
CA GLU A 407 7.94 11.51 -10.80
C GLU A 407 8.70 11.89 -12.09
N ALA A 408 8.04 11.84 -13.25
CA ALA A 408 8.63 12.30 -14.52
C ALA A 408 8.88 13.81 -14.51
N VAL A 409 8.01 14.62 -13.89
CA VAL A 409 8.24 16.05 -13.68
C VAL A 409 9.46 16.28 -12.78
N LYS A 410 9.49 15.66 -11.60
CA LYS A 410 10.56 15.82 -10.60
C LYS A 410 11.93 15.43 -11.15
N SER A 411 12.02 14.24 -11.75
CA SER A 411 13.23 13.72 -12.38
C SER A 411 13.61 14.37 -13.73
N GLY A 412 12.79 15.31 -14.22
CA GLY A 412 13.08 16.07 -15.43
C GLY A 412 12.93 15.29 -16.75
N ARG A 413 12.08 14.27 -16.74
CA ARG A 413 11.67 13.48 -17.91
C ARG A 413 10.41 14.01 -18.60
N MET A 414 9.68 14.95 -17.99
CA MET A 414 8.46 15.52 -18.54
C MET A 414 8.59 17.04 -18.72
N ARG A 415 8.20 17.54 -19.90
CA ARG A 415 8.02 18.98 -20.19
C ARG A 415 6.53 19.25 -20.42
N LEU A 416 5.98 20.11 -19.58
CA LEU A 416 4.59 20.55 -19.65
C LEU A 416 4.45 21.74 -20.61
N ASP A 417 3.22 22.04 -21.01
CA ASP A 417 2.84 23.28 -21.66
C ASP A 417 2.94 24.46 -20.66
N LYS A 418 2.72 25.69 -21.16
CA LYS A 418 2.83 26.92 -20.38
C LYS A 418 1.48 27.46 -19.89
N GLY A 419 0.38 26.74 -20.10
CA GLY A 419 -0.96 27.14 -19.70
C GLY A 419 -1.11 27.22 -18.19
N ASN A 420 -1.86 28.20 -17.72
CA ASN A 420 -2.10 28.39 -16.29
C ASN A 420 -2.95 27.25 -15.72
N GLU A 421 -3.89 26.74 -16.50
CA GLU A 421 -4.75 25.60 -16.20
C GLU A 421 -3.91 24.37 -15.83
N THR A 422 -2.97 23.97 -16.69
CA THR A 422 -2.03 22.87 -16.39
C THR A 422 -1.25 23.11 -15.10
N ILE A 423 -0.78 24.35 -14.86
CA ILE A 423 -0.01 24.69 -13.65
C ILE A 423 -0.88 24.54 -12.40
N GLU A 424 -2.09 25.07 -12.43
CA GLU A 424 -3.03 25.01 -11.32
C GLU A 424 -3.49 23.60 -11.02
N GLU A 425 -3.84 22.83 -12.05
CA GLU A 425 -4.33 21.46 -11.89
C GLU A 425 -3.23 20.54 -11.36
N ALA A 426 -2.06 20.51 -12.01
CA ALA A 426 -0.97 19.59 -11.65
C ALA A 426 -0.43 19.86 -10.23
N SER A 427 -0.45 21.12 -9.79
CA SER A 427 0.00 21.51 -8.44
C SER A 427 -1.04 21.26 -7.34
N LYS A 428 -2.26 20.87 -7.70
CA LYS A 428 -3.39 20.67 -6.77
C LYS A 428 -3.98 19.27 -6.81
N ILE A 429 -3.24 18.27 -7.32
CA ILE A 429 -3.70 16.86 -7.33
C ILE A 429 -3.59 16.23 -5.95
N PRO A 430 -4.72 15.99 -5.25
CA PRO A 430 -4.69 15.45 -3.90
C PRO A 430 -4.43 13.95 -3.95
N VAL A 431 -3.38 13.53 -3.25
CA VAL A 431 -2.99 12.14 -3.13
C VAL A 431 -2.83 11.78 -1.66
N GLY A 432 -3.14 10.54 -1.32
CA GLY A 432 -2.87 9.96 -0.02
C GLY A 432 -2.45 8.50 -0.12
N ILE A 433 -2.09 7.93 1.03
CA ILE A 433 -1.79 6.50 1.17
C ILE A 433 -2.94 5.85 1.93
N ASN A 434 -3.53 4.80 1.36
CA ASN A 434 -4.63 4.08 2.00
C ASN A 434 -4.11 3.15 3.12
N SER A 435 -5.03 2.52 3.86
CA SER A 435 -4.67 1.60 4.96
C SER A 435 -3.82 0.40 4.53
N ALA A 436 -3.90 0.00 3.26
CA ALA A 436 -3.08 -1.07 2.69
C ALA A 436 -1.69 -0.58 2.23
N GLY A 437 -1.32 0.67 2.50
CA GLY A 437 -0.03 1.22 2.09
C GLY A 437 0.09 1.43 0.58
N GLN A 438 -1.03 1.68 -0.12
CA GLN A 438 -1.06 1.98 -1.55
C GLN A 438 -1.34 3.47 -1.78
N TRP A 439 -0.71 4.05 -2.79
CA TRP A 439 -1.07 5.36 -3.33
C TRP A 439 -2.51 5.37 -3.83
N LYS A 440 -3.26 6.41 -3.47
CA LYS A 440 -4.62 6.66 -3.93
C LYS A 440 -4.79 8.14 -4.21
N VAL A 441 -5.23 8.46 -5.43
CA VAL A 441 -5.63 9.82 -5.80
C VAL A 441 -7.09 10.03 -5.43
N MET A 442 -7.43 11.21 -4.91
CA MET A 442 -8.80 11.57 -4.57
C MET A 442 -9.70 11.50 -5.82
N SER A 443 -10.94 11.02 -5.69
CA SER A 443 -11.87 10.96 -6.84
C SER A 443 -12.21 12.38 -7.31
N LYS A 444 -12.52 12.56 -8.62
CA LYS A 444 -12.94 13.86 -9.18
C LYS A 444 -14.13 14.43 -8.38
N GLU A 445 -15.08 13.59 -7.96
CA GLU A 445 -16.20 13.99 -7.11
C GLU A 445 -15.78 14.51 -5.73
N ASP A 446 -14.86 13.82 -5.04
CA ASP A 446 -14.40 14.22 -3.71
C ASP A 446 -13.56 15.49 -3.79
N MET A 447 -12.77 15.69 -4.86
CA MET A 447 -12.03 16.93 -5.12
C MET A 447 -12.99 18.13 -5.16
N LYS A 448 -14.09 18.00 -5.91
CA LYS A 448 -15.13 19.03 -6.01
C LYS A 448 -15.85 19.26 -4.69
N LYS A 449 -16.31 18.19 -4.03
CA LYS A 449 -17.11 18.26 -2.80
C LYS A 449 -16.32 18.73 -1.58
N LYS A 450 -15.07 18.28 -1.41
CA LYS A 450 -14.28 18.46 -0.19
C LYS A 450 -13.27 19.60 -0.27
N LEU A 451 -12.71 19.84 -1.45
CA LEU A 451 -11.62 20.81 -1.64
C LEU A 451 -12.01 21.96 -2.57
N ASN A 452 -13.23 21.97 -3.11
CA ASN A 452 -13.69 22.93 -4.11
C ASN A 452 -12.73 23.04 -5.31
N LEU A 453 -12.15 21.89 -5.71
CA LEU A 453 -11.26 21.78 -6.87
C LEU A 453 -12.05 21.28 -8.08
N HIS A 454 -11.78 21.86 -9.25
CA HIS A 454 -12.32 21.42 -10.52
C HIS A 454 -11.64 20.13 -11.01
N SER A 455 -12.21 19.52 -12.05
CA SER A 455 -11.61 18.35 -12.70
C SER A 455 -10.27 18.76 -13.34
N PRO A 456 -9.19 17.99 -13.13
CA PRO A 456 -7.86 18.34 -13.63
C PRO A 456 -7.65 17.82 -15.07
N ASP A 457 -8.48 18.29 -16.01
CA ASP A 457 -8.60 17.69 -17.34
C ASP A 457 -7.31 17.85 -18.18
N HIS A 458 -6.57 18.96 -18.03
CA HIS A 458 -5.27 19.12 -18.68
C HIS A 458 -4.24 18.16 -18.11
N TRP A 459 -4.14 18.08 -16.78
CA TRP A 459 -3.18 17.20 -16.11
C TRP A 459 -3.49 15.72 -16.37
N ASP A 460 -4.76 15.35 -16.46
CA ASP A 460 -5.19 13.98 -16.73
C ASP A 460 -4.65 13.50 -18.10
N THR A 461 -4.60 14.35 -19.12
CA THR A 461 -3.97 13.99 -20.42
C THR A 461 -2.48 13.67 -20.32
N TYR A 462 -1.72 14.35 -19.45
CA TYR A 462 -0.32 13.98 -19.17
C TYR A 462 -0.21 12.66 -18.42
N CYS A 463 -1.17 12.36 -17.56
CA CYS A 463 -1.25 11.09 -16.85
C CYS A 463 -1.56 9.93 -17.82
N PHE A 464 -2.45 10.15 -18.79
CA PHE A 464 -2.76 9.15 -19.82
C PHE A 464 -1.52 8.73 -20.62
N ALA A 465 -0.58 9.64 -20.87
CA ALA A 465 0.70 9.33 -21.51
C ALA A 465 1.57 8.34 -20.71
N MET A 466 1.31 8.15 -19.41
CA MET A 466 2.00 7.16 -18.58
C MET A 466 1.38 5.76 -18.69
N LEU A 467 0.20 5.65 -19.32
CA LEU A 467 -0.55 4.41 -19.51
C LEU A 467 -0.63 3.97 -20.97
N ALA A 468 -0.72 4.91 -21.90
CA ALA A 468 -0.87 4.63 -23.33
C ALA A 468 0.42 4.10 -23.95
N ASP A 469 0.29 3.17 -24.88
CA ASP A 469 1.40 2.77 -25.74
C ASP A 469 1.61 3.80 -26.85
N TYR A 470 2.70 3.68 -27.59
CA TYR A 470 2.99 4.54 -28.74
C TYR A 470 3.74 3.77 -29.80
N VAL A 471 3.57 4.18 -31.05
CA VAL A 471 4.35 3.70 -32.19
C VAL A 471 5.44 4.73 -32.52
N PRO A 472 6.72 4.35 -32.60
CA PRO A 472 7.78 5.19 -33.13
C PRO A 472 7.41 5.87 -34.46
N GLN A 473 7.73 7.15 -34.59
CA GLN A 473 7.38 7.94 -35.79
C GLN A 473 8.11 7.49 -37.07
N ASP A 474 9.19 6.73 -36.91
CA ASP A 474 10.04 6.19 -37.98
C ASP A 474 9.81 4.68 -38.23
N GLU A 475 8.85 4.08 -37.52
CA GLU A 475 8.47 2.69 -37.75
C GLU A 475 7.71 2.57 -39.08
N VAL A 476 8.16 1.64 -39.92
CA VAL A 476 7.49 1.32 -41.18
C VAL A 476 6.32 0.41 -40.85
N LEU A 477 5.10 0.95 -40.89
CA LEU A 477 3.87 0.17 -40.76
C LEU A 477 3.58 -0.45 -42.14
N SER A 478 4.00 -1.70 -42.37
CA SER A 478 3.74 -2.38 -43.64
C SER A 478 2.51 -3.29 -43.55
N VAL A 479 1.74 -3.36 -44.64
CA VAL A 479 0.73 -4.42 -44.85
C VAL A 479 1.42 -5.76 -45.17
N GLU A 480 2.75 -5.75 -45.37
CA GLU A 480 3.58 -6.92 -45.67
C GLU A 480 3.87 -7.78 -44.42
N ASP A 481 3.62 -7.26 -43.21
CA ASP A 481 3.86 -7.99 -41.96
C ASP A 481 2.90 -9.19 -41.78
N GLU A 482 1.69 -9.18 -42.37
CA GLU A 482 0.81 -10.36 -42.38
C GLU A 482 1.41 -11.50 -43.22
N ALA A 483 2.02 -11.17 -44.38
CA ALA A 483 2.66 -12.16 -45.24
C ALA A 483 3.94 -12.74 -44.61
N GLN A 484 4.72 -11.93 -43.88
CA GLN A 484 5.91 -12.41 -43.17
C GLN A 484 5.59 -13.22 -41.91
N VAL A 485 4.46 -12.92 -41.23
CA VAL A 485 3.97 -13.76 -40.12
C VAL A 485 3.46 -15.09 -40.65
N ASP A 486 2.74 -15.12 -41.77
CA ASP A 486 2.32 -16.36 -42.42
C ASP A 486 3.51 -17.18 -42.95
N GLU A 487 4.54 -16.53 -43.50
CA GLU A 487 5.78 -17.18 -43.95
C GLU A 487 6.59 -17.73 -42.76
N ALA A 488 6.67 -17.01 -41.64
CA ALA A 488 7.30 -17.48 -40.40
C ALA A 488 6.51 -18.61 -39.72
N LEU A 489 5.18 -18.58 -39.77
CA LEU A 489 4.31 -19.66 -39.29
C LEU A 489 4.38 -20.91 -40.19
N ALA A 490 4.59 -20.75 -41.50
CA ALA A 490 4.84 -21.85 -42.42
C ALA A 490 6.20 -22.52 -42.13
N TRP A 491 7.25 -21.74 -41.86
CA TRP A 491 8.59 -22.26 -41.54
C TRP A 491 8.64 -23.02 -40.19
N LEU A 492 7.77 -22.67 -39.24
CA LEU A 492 7.65 -23.37 -37.95
C LEU A 492 6.88 -24.69 -38.01
N ASN A 493 6.22 -24.99 -39.13
CA ASN A 493 5.48 -26.23 -39.36
C ASN A 493 6.18 -27.21 -40.32
N GLU A 494 7.39 -26.86 -40.79
CA GLU A 494 8.39 -27.79 -41.35
C GLU A 494 9.36 -28.25 -40.25
#